data_AF-A0A7Y3BY45-F1
#
_entry.id   AF-A0A7Y3BY45-F1
#
_cell.length_a   1.000
_cell.length_b   1.000
_cell.length_c   1.000
_cell.angle_alpha   90.00
_cell.angle_beta   90.00
_cell.angle_gamma   90.00
#
_symmetry.space_group_name_H-M   'P 1'
#
loop_
_entity.id
_entity.type
_entity.pdbx_description
1 polymer ?
#
loop_
_entity_poly.entity_id
_entity_poly.type
_entity_poly.pdbx_seq_one_letter_code
_entity_poly.pdbx_strand_id
1 'polypeptide(L)'
;DENGTPVLMADQNRDLWDHDAIAEADELLNRALRLGSPDPYQLQAAIACVHGLAPTAEETDWQEIVLLYDRLFEMQPSPVVAVNRAIALAEFEGDEAGWHALELVDGMDHWHFFHAARAELLRRMGDSAGARSAYEQALACKLGPTDARFLEDRLSSLRP
;
A
#
# COMPACT_ATOMS: atom_id res chain seq x y z
N ASP A 1 3.44 -4.08 16.35
CA ASP A 1 3.95 -3.54 17.63
C ASP A 1 4.40 -4.71 18.51
N GLU A 2 4.77 -4.46 19.75
CA GLU A 2 5.15 -5.48 20.74
C GLU A 2 4.03 -6.51 21.05
N ASN A 3 2.78 -6.21 20.69
CA ASN A 3 1.60 -7.06 20.88
C ASN A 3 1.20 -7.81 19.60
N GLY A 4 2.03 -7.74 18.55
CA GLY A 4 1.79 -8.36 17.25
C GLY A 4 0.69 -7.68 16.43
N THR A 5 0.26 -6.47 16.80
CA THR A 5 -0.70 -5.67 16.01
C THR A 5 0.03 -5.03 14.82
N PRO A 6 -0.58 -4.95 13.63
CA PRO A 6 0.04 -4.29 12.49
C PRO A 6 0.23 -2.80 12.77
N VAL A 7 1.38 -2.25 12.37
CA VAL A 7 1.65 -0.81 12.40
C VAL A 7 1.66 -0.35 10.96
N LEU A 8 0.86 0.67 10.65
CA LEU A 8 0.80 1.25 9.31
C LEU A 8 2.16 1.79 8.90
N MET A 9 2.48 1.73 7.60
CA MET A 9 3.76 2.23 7.07
C MET A 9 4.05 3.68 7.47
N ALA A 10 3.02 4.53 7.57
CA ALA A 10 3.15 5.93 8.01
C ALA A 10 3.46 6.07 9.51
N ASP A 11 3.06 5.09 10.32
CA ASP A 11 3.20 5.11 11.79
C ASP A 11 4.43 4.31 12.27
N GLN A 12 5.18 3.67 11.36
CA GLN A 12 6.38 2.92 11.70
C GLN A 12 7.53 3.85 12.05
N ASN A 13 8.22 3.54 13.15
CA ASN A 13 9.50 4.18 13.45
C ASN A 13 10.58 3.62 12.53
N ARG A 14 10.94 4.39 11.49
CA ARG A 14 11.96 4.00 10.50
C ARG A 14 13.38 3.96 11.05
N ASP A 15 13.66 4.59 12.20
CA ASP A 15 14.95 4.47 12.89
C ASP A 15 15.22 3.04 13.41
N LEU A 16 14.17 2.22 13.50
CA LEU A 16 14.28 0.81 13.90
C LEU A 16 14.50 -0.14 12.71
N TRP A 17 14.52 0.39 11.48
CA TRP A 17 14.75 -0.42 10.29
C TRP A 17 16.22 -0.82 10.18
N ASP A 18 16.47 -1.95 9.50
CA ASP A 18 17.83 -2.40 9.22
C ASP A 18 18.40 -1.59 8.06
N HIS A 19 18.98 -0.43 8.39
CA HIS A 19 19.53 0.50 7.42
C HIS A 19 20.69 -0.08 6.60
N ASP A 20 21.48 -1.00 7.20
CA ASP A 20 22.57 -1.68 6.50
C ASP A 20 22.00 -2.62 5.43
N ALA A 21 20.95 -3.39 5.77
CA ALA A 21 20.27 -4.26 4.81
C ALA A 21 19.55 -3.48 3.70
N ILE A 22 18.96 -2.32 4.02
CA ILE A 22 18.32 -1.44 3.02
C ILE A 22 19.36 -0.89 2.05
N ALA A 23 20.51 -0.40 2.55
CA ALA A 23 21.58 0.10 1.71
C ALA A 23 22.18 -1.02 0.82
N GLU A 24 22.36 -2.22 1.38
CA GLU A 24 22.82 -3.37 0.59
C GLU A 24 21.81 -3.75 -0.52
N ALA A 25 20.50 -3.72 -0.21
CA ALA A 25 19.44 -3.99 -1.18
C ALA A 25 19.44 -2.99 -2.34
N ASP A 26 19.62 -1.70 -2.05
CA ASP A 26 19.74 -0.66 -3.08
C ASP A 26 20.98 -0.87 -3.96
N GLU A 27 22.13 -1.22 -3.39
CA GLU A 27 23.33 -1.52 -4.17
C GLU A 27 23.17 -2.75 -5.07
N LEU A 28 22.50 -3.80 -4.58
CA LEU A 28 22.16 -5.00 -5.36
C LEU A 28 21.20 -4.68 -6.50
N LEU A 29 20.15 -3.91 -6.21
CA LEU A 29 19.18 -3.48 -7.22
C LEU A 29 19.85 -2.64 -8.31
N ASN A 30 20.64 -1.64 -7.93
CA ASN A 30 21.38 -0.80 -8.86
C ASN A 30 22.33 -1.62 -9.76
N ARG A 31 22.98 -2.66 -9.21
CA ARG A 31 23.76 -3.61 -10.02
C ARG A 31 22.90 -4.37 -11.01
N ALA A 32 21.75 -4.88 -10.59
CA ALA A 32 20.84 -5.64 -11.45
C ALA A 32 20.23 -4.76 -12.56
N LEU A 33 19.87 -3.51 -12.27
CA LEU A 33 19.32 -2.58 -13.27
C LEU A 33 20.31 -2.25 -14.38
N ARG A 34 21.62 -2.18 -14.06
CA ARG A 34 22.68 -1.98 -15.07
C ARG A 34 22.82 -3.14 -16.07
N LEU A 35 22.20 -4.29 -15.82
CA LEU A 35 22.14 -5.40 -16.78
C LEU A 35 21.16 -5.13 -17.94
N GLY A 36 20.33 -4.08 -17.83
CA GLY A 36 19.56 -3.54 -18.96
C GLY A 36 18.32 -4.35 -19.35
N SER A 37 17.75 -5.16 -18.45
CA SER A 37 16.53 -5.94 -18.71
C SER A 37 15.72 -6.11 -17.42
N PRO A 38 15.10 -5.05 -16.89
CA PRO A 38 14.33 -5.12 -15.64
C PRO A 38 13.15 -6.08 -15.78
N ASP A 39 13.02 -7.01 -14.84
CA ASP A 39 11.87 -7.91 -14.69
C ASP A 39 10.88 -7.40 -13.61
N PRO A 40 9.70 -8.04 -13.45
CA PRO A 40 8.74 -7.65 -12.41
C PRO A 40 9.29 -7.65 -10.98
N TYR A 41 10.24 -8.54 -10.66
CA TYR A 41 10.85 -8.59 -9.33
C TYR A 41 11.80 -7.42 -9.11
N GLN A 42 12.53 -6.98 -10.13
CA GLN A 42 13.35 -5.78 -10.06
C GLN A 42 12.50 -4.52 -9.83
N LEU A 43 11.30 -4.44 -10.43
CA LEU A 43 10.37 -3.33 -10.19
C LEU A 43 9.77 -3.37 -8.78
N GLN A 44 9.40 -4.56 -8.29
CA GLN A 44 8.94 -4.73 -6.91
C GLN A 44 10.04 -4.37 -5.89
N ALA A 45 11.28 -4.77 -6.18
CA ALA A 45 12.44 -4.40 -5.37
C ALA A 45 12.69 -2.88 -5.41
N ALA A 46 12.52 -2.23 -6.57
CA ALA A 46 12.61 -0.78 -6.68
C ALA A 46 11.55 -0.09 -5.82
N ILE A 47 10.29 -0.51 -5.88
CA ILE A 47 9.21 0.03 -5.03
C ILE A 47 9.59 -0.11 -3.54
N ALA A 48 10.09 -1.27 -3.14
CA ALA A 48 10.54 -1.51 -1.77
C ALA A 48 11.73 -0.61 -1.39
N CYS A 49 12.69 -0.38 -2.29
CA CYS A 49 13.84 0.49 -2.05
C CYS A 49 13.42 1.96 -1.91
N VAL A 50 12.48 2.45 -2.72
CA VAL A 50 11.96 3.82 -2.58
C VAL A 50 11.33 4.03 -1.21
N HIS A 51 10.56 3.05 -0.72
CA HIS A 51 10.07 3.08 0.66
C HIS A 51 11.20 3.02 1.69
N GLY A 52 12.12 2.07 1.54
CA GLY A 52 13.20 1.77 2.49
C GLY A 52 14.18 2.93 2.68
N LEU A 53 14.51 3.65 1.61
CA LEU A 53 15.49 4.73 1.60
C LEU A 53 14.92 6.05 2.10
N ALA A 54 13.60 6.23 2.11
CA ALA A 54 12.97 7.44 2.59
C ALA A 54 13.08 7.53 4.14
N PRO A 55 13.67 8.61 4.70
CA PRO A 55 13.86 8.74 6.15
C PRO A 55 12.55 8.78 6.94
N THR A 56 11.51 9.38 6.34
CA THR A 56 10.17 9.49 6.92
C THR A 56 9.11 9.06 5.91
N ALA A 57 7.88 8.84 6.38
CA ALA A 57 6.76 8.50 5.50
C ALA A 57 6.45 9.64 4.52
N GLU A 58 6.53 10.87 5.00
CA GLU A 58 6.29 12.10 4.26
C GLU A 58 7.35 12.36 3.17
N GLU A 59 8.57 11.85 3.37
CA GLU A 59 9.67 11.95 2.41
C GLU A 59 9.71 10.79 1.39
N THR A 60 8.71 9.91 1.39
CA THR A 60 8.61 8.83 0.40
C THR A 60 8.31 9.43 -0.99
N ASP A 61 9.11 9.09 -2.01
CA ASP A 61 8.86 9.53 -3.39
C ASP A 61 7.69 8.74 -4.00
N TRP A 62 6.49 9.18 -3.70
CA TRP A 62 5.27 8.57 -4.22
C TRP A 62 5.12 8.72 -5.73
N GLN A 63 5.70 9.77 -6.33
CA GLN A 63 5.72 9.92 -7.78
C GLN A 63 6.50 8.76 -8.44
N GLU A 64 7.68 8.45 -7.92
CA GLU A 64 8.49 7.33 -8.38
C GLU A 64 7.75 5.99 -8.19
N ILE A 65 7.10 5.78 -7.04
CA ILE A 65 6.31 4.57 -6.77
C ILE A 65 5.17 4.40 -7.79
N VAL A 66 4.45 5.48 -8.13
CA VAL A 66 3.40 5.43 -9.17
C VAL A 66 3.98 5.01 -10.52
N LEU A 67 5.11 5.60 -10.94
CA LEU A 67 5.78 5.25 -12.20
C LEU A 67 6.28 3.80 -12.23
N LEU A 68 6.76 3.30 -11.10
CA LEU A 68 7.18 1.90 -10.97
C LEU A 68 5.98 0.95 -11.04
N TYR A 69 4.86 1.29 -10.41
CA TYR A 69 3.62 0.51 -10.53
C TYR A 69 3.02 0.56 -11.93
N ASP A 70 3.08 1.70 -12.62
CA ASP A 70 2.69 1.82 -14.03
C ASP A 70 3.47 0.81 -14.87
N ARG A 71 4.81 0.82 -14.73
CA ARG A 71 5.68 -0.08 -15.47
C ARG A 71 5.46 -1.54 -15.10
N LEU A 72 5.23 -1.83 -13.82
CA LEU A 72 4.96 -3.18 -13.33
C LEU A 72 3.63 -3.70 -13.89
N PHE A 73 2.61 -2.84 -13.96
CA PHE A 73 1.30 -3.21 -14.50
C PHE A 73 1.36 -3.51 -16.01
N GLU A 74 2.16 -2.76 -16.77
CA GLU A 74 2.41 -3.06 -18.19
C GLU A 74 3.05 -4.45 -18.39
N MET A 75 3.96 -4.86 -17.50
CA MET A 75 4.65 -6.16 -17.58
C MET A 75 3.82 -7.31 -17.01
N GLN A 76 3.09 -7.05 -15.94
CA GLN A 76 2.32 -8.04 -15.18
C GLN A 76 0.96 -7.44 -14.80
N PRO A 77 0.00 -7.41 -15.74
CA PRO A 77 -1.36 -6.95 -15.46
C PRO A 77 -1.99 -7.82 -14.37
N SER A 78 -2.30 -7.21 -13.23
CA SER A 78 -2.89 -7.89 -12.08
C SER A 78 -3.75 -6.92 -11.29
N PRO A 79 -4.96 -7.32 -10.86
CA PRO A 79 -5.79 -6.51 -9.97
C PRO A 79 -5.05 -6.09 -8.69
N VAL A 80 -4.18 -6.94 -8.14
CA VAL A 80 -3.38 -6.61 -6.95
C VAL A 80 -2.42 -5.45 -7.24
N VAL A 81 -1.78 -5.45 -8.40
CA VAL A 81 -0.89 -4.35 -8.82
C VAL A 81 -1.71 -3.07 -9.04
N ALA A 82 -2.90 -3.18 -9.62
CA ALA A 82 -3.79 -2.04 -9.82
C ALA A 82 -4.27 -1.42 -8.49
N VAL A 83 -4.63 -2.23 -7.49
CA VAL A 83 -4.97 -1.72 -6.14
C VAL A 83 -3.78 -1.00 -5.51
N ASN A 84 -2.60 -1.60 -5.54
CA ASN A 84 -1.42 -0.98 -4.93
C ASN A 84 -1.05 0.34 -5.64
N ARG A 85 -1.21 0.40 -6.97
CA ARG A 85 -1.06 1.63 -7.74
C ARG A 85 -2.08 2.70 -7.35
N ALA A 86 -3.34 2.33 -7.14
CA ALA A 86 -4.39 3.25 -6.71
C ALA A 86 -4.07 3.86 -5.33
N ILE A 87 -3.50 3.07 -4.41
CA ILE A 87 -3.02 3.58 -3.12
C ILE A 87 -1.87 4.56 -3.32
N ALA A 88 -0.88 4.24 -4.16
CA ALA A 88 0.23 5.15 -4.46
C ALA A 88 -0.25 6.47 -5.09
N LEU A 89 -1.28 6.43 -5.95
CA LEU A 89 -1.93 7.62 -6.49
C LEU A 89 -2.61 8.46 -5.42
N ALA A 90 -3.23 7.84 -4.42
CA ALA A 90 -3.83 8.58 -3.32
C ALA A 90 -2.80 9.42 -2.57
N GLU A 91 -1.62 8.84 -2.33
CA GLU A 91 -0.53 9.50 -1.61
C GLU A 91 0.19 10.56 -2.47
N PHE A 92 0.23 10.39 -3.79
CA PHE A 92 0.89 11.34 -4.70
C PHE A 92 -0.04 12.47 -5.19
N GLU A 93 -1.20 12.12 -5.74
CA GLU A 93 -2.12 13.05 -6.42
C GLU A 93 -3.34 13.44 -5.56
N GLY A 94 -3.55 12.76 -4.44
CA GLY A 94 -4.64 13.01 -3.49
C GLY A 94 -5.70 11.90 -3.46
N ASP A 95 -6.46 11.86 -2.37
CA ASP A 95 -7.40 10.78 -2.06
C ASP A 95 -8.42 10.52 -3.19
N GLU A 96 -8.92 11.56 -3.87
CA GLU A 96 -9.85 11.40 -4.99
C GLU A 96 -9.24 10.69 -6.20
N ALA A 97 -7.96 10.94 -6.50
CA ALA A 97 -7.27 10.29 -7.61
C ALA A 97 -7.10 8.80 -7.34
N GLY A 98 -6.68 8.45 -6.12
CA GLY A 98 -6.59 7.06 -5.68
C GLY A 98 -7.95 6.37 -5.63
N TRP A 99 -8.99 7.06 -5.14
CA TRP A 99 -10.36 6.54 -5.12
C TRP A 99 -10.87 6.22 -6.53
N HIS A 100 -10.70 7.15 -7.47
CA HIS A 100 -11.14 6.93 -8.85
C HIS A 100 -10.44 5.73 -9.49
N ALA A 101 -9.12 5.59 -9.27
CA ALA A 101 -8.36 4.45 -9.76
C ALA A 101 -8.79 3.13 -9.10
N LEU A 102 -9.08 3.14 -7.80
CA LEU A 102 -9.47 1.95 -7.04
C LEU A 102 -10.84 1.41 -7.48
N GLU A 103 -11.80 2.28 -7.78
CA GLU A 103 -13.15 1.89 -8.23
C GLU A 103 -13.16 1.25 -9.63
N LEU A 104 -12.06 1.33 -10.39
CA LEU A 104 -11.90 0.64 -11.68
C LEU A 104 -11.35 -0.78 -11.53
N VAL A 105 -10.99 -1.21 -10.31
CA VAL A 105 -10.44 -2.54 -10.08
C VAL A 105 -11.55 -3.55 -9.80
N ASP A 106 -11.66 -4.55 -10.68
CA ASP A 106 -12.63 -5.64 -10.54
C ASP A 106 -12.02 -6.92 -9.97
N GLY A 107 -12.88 -7.84 -9.49
CA GLY A 107 -12.50 -9.20 -9.11
C GLY A 107 -11.80 -9.34 -7.75
N MET A 108 -11.89 -8.32 -6.90
CA MET A 108 -11.23 -8.27 -5.59
C MET A 108 -12.16 -8.46 -4.40
N ASP A 109 -13.40 -8.91 -4.64
CA ASP A 109 -14.46 -9.02 -3.62
C ASP A 109 -14.07 -9.89 -2.42
N HIS A 110 -13.20 -10.88 -2.62
CA HIS A 110 -12.74 -11.80 -1.56
C HIS A 110 -11.42 -11.36 -0.89
N TRP A 111 -10.85 -10.23 -1.31
CA TRP A 111 -9.57 -9.75 -0.82
C TRP A 111 -9.77 -8.65 0.21
N HIS A 112 -9.56 -8.96 1.48
CA HIS A 112 -9.78 -8.02 2.58
C HIS A 112 -8.95 -6.73 2.45
N PHE A 113 -7.74 -6.77 1.88
CA PHE A 113 -6.92 -5.58 1.67
C PHE A 113 -7.53 -4.58 0.68
N PHE A 114 -8.28 -5.05 -0.33
CA PHE A 114 -9.00 -4.16 -1.25
C PHE A 114 -10.08 -3.37 -0.50
N HIS A 115 -10.92 -4.08 0.27
CA HIS A 115 -11.97 -3.44 1.06
C HIS A 115 -11.41 -2.54 2.17
N ALA A 116 -10.27 -2.91 2.78
CA ALA A 116 -9.59 -2.08 3.75
C ALA A 116 -9.03 -0.78 3.12
N ALA A 117 -8.43 -0.85 1.93
CA ALA A 117 -7.98 0.33 1.19
C ALA A 117 -9.16 1.24 0.81
N ARG A 118 -10.26 0.64 0.34
CA ARG A 118 -11.52 1.33 0.02
C ARG A 118 -12.06 2.08 1.23
N ALA A 119 -12.13 1.40 2.38
CA ALA A 119 -12.59 1.98 3.63
C ALA A 119 -11.71 3.14 4.09
N GLU A 120 -10.39 3.01 3.95
CA GLU A 120 -9.46 4.05 4.36
C GLU A 120 -9.57 5.31 3.50
N LEU A 121 -9.66 5.19 2.18
CA LEU A 121 -9.84 6.35 1.29
C LEU A 121 -11.17 7.07 1.57
N LEU A 122 -12.26 6.32 1.72
CA LEU A 122 -13.57 6.90 2.09
C LEU A 122 -13.49 7.64 3.42
N ARG A 123 -12.79 7.07 4.41
CA ARG A 123 -12.59 7.70 5.72
C ARG A 123 -11.81 9.02 5.60
N ARG A 124 -10.73 9.06 4.81
CA ARG A 124 -9.92 10.26 4.59
C ARG A 124 -10.71 11.37 3.88
N MET A 125 -11.56 11.00 2.92
CA MET A 125 -12.49 11.91 2.24
C MET A 125 -13.71 12.30 3.10
N GLY A 126 -13.84 11.78 4.33
CA GLY A 126 -14.90 12.12 5.26
C GLY A 126 -16.21 11.34 5.08
N ASP A 127 -16.28 10.39 4.15
CA ASP A 127 -17.44 9.50 3.99
C ASP A 127 -17.40 8.36 5.02
N SER A 128 -17.84 8.67 6.24
CA SER A 128 -17.85 7.71 7.35
C SER A 128 -18.84 6.55 7.13
N ALA A 129 -19.91 6.76 6.36
CA ALA A 129 -20.89 5.73 6.06
C ALA A 129 -20.35 4.73 5.03
N GLY A 130 -19.73 5.23 3.96
CA GLY A 130 -19.02 4.41 2.98
C GLY A 130 -17.86 3.65 3.62
N ALA A 131 -17.04 4.32 4.43
CA ALA A 131 -15.93 3.69 5.14
C ALA A 131 -16.39 2.54 6.04
N ARG A 132 -17.49 2.73 6.79
CA ARG A 132 -18.10 1.69 7.62
C ARG A 132 -18.48 0.46 6.79
N SER A 133 -19.21 0.68 5.69
CA SER A 133 -19.63 -0.42 4.82
C SER A 133 -18.44 -1.19 4.24
N ALA A 134 -17.36 -0.49 3.86
CA ALA A 134 -16.18 -1.12 3.31
C ALA A 134 -15.36 -1.89 4.38
N TYR A 135 -15.25 -1.39 5.61
CA TYR A 135 -14.64 -2.16 6.70
C TYR A 135 -15.44 -3.43 7.03
N GLU A 136 -16.77 -3.35 7.02
CA GLU A 136 -17.63 -4.53 7.22
C GLU A 136 -17.43 -5.57 6.10
N GLN A 137 -17.26 -5.14 4.86
CA GLN A 137 -16.89 -6.03 3.73
C GLN A 137 -15.50 -6.66 3.92
N ALA A 138 -14.52 -5.89 4.42
CA ALA A 138 -13.19 -6.39 4.71
C ALA A 138 -13.24 -7.48 5.80
N LEU A 139 -14.03 -7.26 6.87
CA LEU A 139 -14.23 -8.21 7.97
C LEU A 139 -15.02 -9.47 7.56
N ALA A 140 -15.83 -9.39 6.51
CA ALA A 140 -16.56 -10.54 5.96
C ALA A 140 -15.67 -11.47 5.12
N CYS A 141 -14.46 -11.05 4.74
CA CYS A 141 -13.49 -11.88 4.03
C CYS A 141 -12.80 -12.89 4.97
N LYS A 142 -11.95 -13.75 4.40
CA LYS A 142 -11.07 -14.60 5.22
C LYS A 142 -9.81 -13.81 5.61
N LEU A 143 -9.64 -13.54 6.90
CA LEU A 143 -8.47 -12.84 7.44
C LEU A 143 -7.99 -13.47 8.76
N GLY A 144 -6.73 -13.19 9.12
CA GLY A 144 -6.15 -13.63 10.38
C GLY A 144 -6.73 -12.86 11.58
N PRO A 145 -6.59 -13.38 12.82
CA PRO A 145 -7.12 -12.74 14.01
C PRO A 145 -6.52 -11.35 14.26
N THR A 146 -5.26 -11.16 13.90
CA THR A 146 -4.54 -9.88 14.01
C THR A 146 -5.13 -8.82 13.09
N ASP A 147 -5.35 -9.16 11.82
CA ASP A 147 -5.94 -8.25 10.84
C ASP A 147 -7.39 -7.93 11.21
N ALA A 148 -8.14 -8.91 11.74
CA ALA A 148 -9.53 -8.73 12.16
C ALA A 148 -9.63 -7.69 13.27
N ARG A 149 -8.84 -7.86 14.33
CA ARG A 149 -8.77 -6.89 15.43
C ARG A 149 -8.38 -5.50 14.92
N PHE A 150 -7.38 -5.42 14.05
CA PHE A 150 -6.98 -4.13 13.47
C PHE A 150 -8.14 -3.45 12.73
N LEU A 151 -8.87 -4.17 11.88
CA LEU A 151 -9.99 -3.61 11.12
C LEU A 151 -11.20 -3.27 12.02
N GLU A 152 -11.47 -4.05 13.06
CA GLU A 152 -12.48 -3.74 14.08
C GLU A 152 -12.15 -2.44 14.83
N ASP A 153 -10.89 -2.26 15.22
CA ASP A 153 -10.42 -1.03 15.86
C ASP A 153 -10.61 0.18 14.92
N ARG A 154 -10.24 0.04 13.64
CA ARG A 154 -10.47 1.09 12.62
C ARG A 154 -11.95 1.42 12.46
N LEU A 155 -12.80 0.41 12.36
CA LEU A 155 -14.26 0.56 12.24
C LEU A 155 -14.85 1.28 13.47
N SER A 156 -14.38 0.94 14.67
CA SER A 156 -14.83 1.58 15.92
C SER A 156 -14.39 3.04 16.05
N SER A 157 -13.26 3.40 15.42
CA SER A 157 -12.69 4.76 15.43
C SER A 157 -13.40 5.74 14.51
N LEU A 158 -14.28 5.26 13.61
CA LEU A 158 -15.08 6.12 12.74
C LEU A 158 -15.96 7.04 13.57
N ARG A 159 -15.91 8.34 13.27
CA ARG A 159 -16.79 9.33 13.89
C ARG A 159 -18.25 9.09 13.42
N PRO A 160 -19.26 9.40 14.25
CA PRO A 160 -20.66 9.36 13.85
C PRO A 160 -20.98 10.27 12.67
#